data_AF-A0A409WJE9-F1
#
_entry.id   AF-A0A409WJE9-F1
#
_cell.length_a   1.000
_cell.length_b   1.000
_cell.length_c   1.000
_cell.angle_alpha   90.00
_cell.angle_beta   90.00
_cell.angle_gamma   90.00
#
_symmetry.space_group_name_H-M   'P 1'
#
loop_
_entity.id
_entity.type
_entity.pdbx_description
1 polymer ?
#
loop_
_entity_poly.entity_id
_entity_poly.type
_entity_poly.pdbx_seq_one_letter_code
_entity_poly.pdbx_strand_id
1 'polypeptide(L)'
;MSSQKKLTDHKILIFDVYGTLADWESGLYNALKPLLERYPASQSWTRQEALQAFLSVETDLQVQYPDMIYSDLLAKVHEGLEERLKALSGAAPSEKPENPFLSADEAAATSSAGAGTSASGAADAETSSNLNNNDDEHKAFGASIQNWTIFPDTCAALQRLSKDFKLVVLSNVDRESFRHTHALLSEGPTWGTVSSDISIYTYPEPNPNRFWHPQATKGSKSPFTLIVTAQDVGCYKPALGGFRAVLDYAGAHPELFGDLELGEGLQVKEKALSVAQSITHDHVAASNLGMRSVWIDRQSAVTCNVDPDGPGTKEKWNWKFETLGEMADAVEKELAESK
;
A
#
# COMPACT_ATOMS: atom_id res chain seq x y z
N MET A 1 25.56 9.66 -30.96
CA MET A 1 24.39 10.19 -30.21
C MET A 1 23.68 8.98 -29.63
N SER A 2 23.57 8.87 -28.31
CA SER A 2 22.78 7.78 -27.71
C SER A 2 21.32 8.01 -28.08
N SER A 3 20.69 7.05 -28.77
CA SER A 3 19.24 7.03 -28.93
C SER A 3 18.59 7.18 -27.56
N GLN A 4 17.52 7.96 -27.46
CA GLN A 4 16.66 7.97 -26.27
C GLN A 4 16.12 6.55 -26.07
N LYS A 5 16.14 6.07 -24.82
CA LYS A 5 15.55 4.78 -24.46
C LYS A 5 14.03 4.83 -24.66
N LYS A 6 13.46 3.73 -25.11
CA LYS A 6 12.01 3.53 -25.31
C LYS A 6 11.40 2.79 -24.10
N LEU A 7 10.09 2.90 -23.90
CA LEU A 7 9.38 2.07 -22.92
C LEU A 7 9.55 0.58 -23.26
N THR A 8 9.39 0.27 -24.55
CA THR A 8 9.49 -1.06 -25.16
C THR A 8 10.89 -1.69 -25.15
N ASP A 9 11.93 -0.97 -24.69
CA ASP A 9 13.26 -1.54 -24.42
C ASP A 9 13.26 -2.43 -23.16
N HIS A 10 12.21 -2.35 -22.34
CA HIS A 10 12.04 -3.05 -21.07
C HIS A 10 11.04 -4.20 -21.23
N LYS A 11 11.07 -5.14 -20.29
CA LYS A 11 10.23 -6.37 -20.32
C LYS A 11 9.41 -6.55 -19.04
N ILE A 12 9.79 -5.90 -17.95
CA ILE A 12 9.14 -6.00 -16.64
C ILE A 12 8.60 -4.63 -16.21
N LEU A 13 7.35 -4.58 -15.79
CA LEU A 13 6.76 -3.41 -15.14
C LEU A 13 6.48 -3.76 -13.67
N ILE A 14 7.14 -3.08 -12.75
CA ILE A 14 6.99 -3.22 -11.30
C ILE A 14 6.07 -2.10 -10.82
N PHE A 15 4.84 -2.47 -10.48
CA PHE A 15 3.80 -1.56 -10.08
C PHE A 15 3.77 -1.35 -8.58
N ASP A 16 3.76 -0.09 -8.18
CA ASP A 16 3.01 0.32 -7.01
C ASP A 16 1.50 0.14 -7.24
N VAL A 17 0.72 -0.05 -6.18
CA VAL A 17 -0.73 -0.29 -6.27
C VAL A 17 -1.54 0.90 -5.81
N TYR A 18 -1.33 1.36 -4.57
CA TYR A 18 -2.20 2.32 -3.89
C TYR A 18 -1.69 3.74 -4.16
N GLY A 19 -2.35 4.44 -5.09
CA GLY A 19 -1.91 5.71 -5.67
C GLY A 19 -1.70 5.59 -7.16
N THR A 20 -1.33 4.40 -7.64
CA THR A 20 -1.02 4.14 -9.05
C THR A 20 -2.16 3.42 -9.77
N LEU A 21 -2.62 2.31 -9.21
CA LEU A 21 -3.66 1.43 -9.77
C LEU A 21 -5.02 1.65 -9.08
N ALA A 22 -4.99 1.82 -7.75
CA ALA A 22 -6.14 2.07 -6.90
C ALA A 22 -6.13 3.51 -6.34
N ASP A 23 -7.30 4.14 -6.26
CA ASP A 23 -7.52 5.46 -5.67
C ASP A 23 -7.64 5.34 -4.14
N TRP A 24 -6.48 5.24 -3.49
CA TRP A 24 -6.40 5.15 -2.04
C TRP A 24 -6.80 6.45 -1.36
N GLU A 25 -6.50 7.62 -1.94
CA GLU A 25 -6.79 8.90 -1.28
C GLU A 25 -8.30 9.12 -1.12
N SER A 26 -9.09 8.82 -2.15
CA SER A 26 -10.55 8.92 -2.05
C SER A 26 -11.11 7.85 -1.13
N GLY A 27 -10.58 6.62 -1.19
CA GLY A 27 -10.96 5.54 -0.28
C GLY A 27 -10.72 5.90 1.18
N LEU A 28 -9.50 6.33 1.50
CA LEU A 28 -9.06 6.74 2.82
C LEU A 28 -9.86 7.96 3.32
N TYR A 29 -9.98 9.01 2.51
CA TYR A 29 -10.71 10.22 2.92
C TYR A 29 -12.18 9.91 3.21
N ASN A 30 -12.84 9.08 2.40
CA ASN A 30 -14.21 8.67 2.66
C ASN A 30 -14.34 7.84 3.93
N ALA A 31 -13.39 6.95 4.21
CA ALA A 31 -13.35 6.16 5.44
C ALA A 31 -13.08 7.01 6.69
N LEU A 32 -12.38 8.14 6.56
CA LEU A 32 -12.09 9.06 7.67
C LEU A 32 -13.28 9.95 8.05
N LYS A 33 -14.26 10.16 7.16
CA LYS A 33 -15.38 11.10 7.40
C LYS A 33 -16.11 10.88 8.73
N PRO A 34 -16.48 9.64 9.13
CA PRO A 34 -17.15 9.41 10.41
C PRO A 34 -16.35 9.96 11.59
N LEU A 35 -15.03 9.75 11.60
CA LEU A 35 -14.15 10.29 12.64
C LEU A 35 -14.08 11.82 12.58
N LEU A 36 -13.85 12.39 11.40
CA LEU A 36 -13.68 13.84 11.21
C LEU A 36 -14.94 14.63 11.58
N GLU A 37 -16.12 14.06 11.36
CA GLU A 37 -17.41 14.68 11.69
C GLU A 37 -17.66 14.76 13.21
N ARG A 38 -17.01 13.92 14.03
CA ARG A 38 -17.18 13.93 15.49
C ARG A 38 -16.51 15.09 16.19
N TYR A 39 -15.43 15.64 15.63
CA TYR A 39 -14.56 16.58 16.33
C TYR A 39 -14.62 17.99 15.72
N PRO A 40 -14.85 19.05 16.52
CA PRO A 40 -14.83 20.43 16.05
C PRO A 40 -13.53 20.83 15.35
N ALA A 41 -12.38 20.29 15.79
CA ALA A 41 -11.07 20.60 15.23
C ALA A 41 -10.92 20.26 13.74
N SER A 42 -11.67 19.27 13.23
CA SER A 42 -11.62 18.81 11.85
C SER A 42 -12.72 19.38 10.94
N GLN A 43 -13.69 20.12 11.48
CA GLN A 43 -14.84 20.60 10.71
C GLN A 43 -14.47 21.57 9.57
N SER A 44 -13.37 22.29 9.71
CA SER A 44 -12.86 23.20 8.68
C SER A 44 -11.79 22.58 7.79
N TRP A 45 -11.41 21.32 8.02
CA TRP A 45 -10.33 20.69 7.25
C TRP A 45 -10.78 20.43 5.82
N THR A 46 -9.93 20.82 4.88
CA THR A 46 -9.97 20.37 3.50
C THR A 46 -9.58 18.89 3.41
N ARG A 47 -9.89 18.25 2.27
CA ARG A 47 -9.42 16.88 1.97
C ARG A 47 -7.91 16.75 2.12
N GLN A 48 -7.16 17.73 1.63
CA GLN A 48 -5.70 17.73 1.72
C GLN A 48 -5.22 17.80 3.17
N GLU A 49 -5.80 18.66 4.01
CA GLU A 49 -5.43 18.76 5.42
C GLU A 49 -5.73 17.47 6.20
N ALA A 50 -6.88 16.84 5.93
CA ALA A 50 -7.22 15.56 6.55
C ALA A 50 -6.24 14.43 6.17
N LEU A 51 -5.92 14.31 4.88
CA LEU A 51 -4.96 13.30 4.40
C LEU A 51 -3.54 13.57 4.93
N GLN A 52 -3.11 14.83 5.01
CA GLN A 52 -1.81 15.19 5.58
C GLN A 52 -1.74 14.93 7.09
N ALA A 53 -2.82 15.19 7.83
CA ALA A 53 -2.90 14.85 9.25
C ALA A 53 -2.79 13.33 9.47
N PHE A 54 -3.44 12.52 8.61
CA PHE A 54 -3.33 11.07 8.62
C PHE A 54 -1.89 10.60 8.32
N LEU A 55 -1.31 11.07 7.22
CA LEU A 55 0.04 10.70 6.80
C LEU A 55 1.12 11.05 7.82
N SER A 56 0.94 12.16 8.55
CA SER A 56 1.83 12.54 9.64
C SER A 56 1.88 11.48 10.74
N VAL A 57 0.74 10.88 11.09
CA VAL A 57 0.68 9.82 12.12
C VAL A 57 1.17 8.48 11.54
N GLU A 58 0.81 8.17 10.28
CA GLU A 58 1.29 6.96 9.59
C GLU A 58 2.80 6.91 9.51
N THR A 59 3.45 8.01 9.13
CA THR A 59 4.90 8.09 8.99
C THR A 59 5.61 7.76 10.30
N ASP A 60 5.14 8.33 11.42
CA ASP A 60 5.72 8.09 12.74
C ASP A 60 5.57 6.64 13.19
N LEU A 61 4.43 6.02 12.88
CA LEU A 61 4.15 4.63 13.24
C LEU A 61 4.90 3.63 12.36
N GLN A 62 5.08 3.89 11.05
CA GLN A 62 5.88 3.03 10.18
C GLN A 62 7.34 2.94 10.63
N VAL A 63 7.90 4.06 11.12
CA VAL A 63 9.27 4.07 11.67
C VAL A 63 9.36 3.22 12.94
N GLN A 64 8.33 3.26 13.78
CA GLN A 64 8.31 2.50 15.04
C GLN A 64 8.02 1.02 14.84
N TYR A 65 7.19 0.69 13.84
CA TYR A 65 6.69 -0.66 13.58
C TYR A 65 6.83 -1.06 12.11
N PRO A 66 8.07 -1.25 11.60
CA PRO A 66 8.33 -1.46 10.17
C PRO A 66 7.77 -2.79 9.60
N ASP A 67 7.42 -3.73 10.48
CA ASP A 67 6.91 -5.07 10.14
C ASP A 67 5.42 -5.25 10.47
N MET A 68 4.74 -4.22 10.98
CA MET A 68 3.31 -4.29 11.32
C MET A 68 2.48 -4.57 10.07
N ILE A 69 1.44 -5.39 10.17
CA ILE A 69 0.49 -5.61 9.08
C ILE A 69 -0.21 -4.29 8.73
N TYR A 70 -0.38 -4.00 7.44
CA TYR A 70 -0.81 -2.67 6.99
C TYR A 70 -2.21 -2.30 7.48
N SER A 71 -3.16 -3.24 7.50
CA SER A 71 -4.49 -3.00 8.08
C SER A 71 -4.45 -2.67 9.58
N ASP A 72 -3.57 -3.32 10.35
CA ASP A 72 -3.35 -3.00 11.78
C ASP A 72 -2.67 -1.63 11.94
N LEU A 73 -1.73 -1.29 11.04
CA LEU A 73 -1.12 0.03 10.98
C LEU A 73 -2.19 1.10 10.75
N LEU A 74 -3.06 0.93 9.74
CA LEU A 74 -4.16 1.86 9.47
C LEU A 74 -5.09 2.04 10.68
N ALA A 75 -5.40 0.95 11.39
CA ALA A 75 -6.19 1.01 12.62
C ALA A 75 -5.50 1.87 13.70
N LYS A 76 -4.19 1.68 13.91
CA LYS A 76 -3.41 2.50 14.86
C LYS A 76 -3.25 3.95 14.43
N VAL A 77 -3.15 4.22 13.12
CA VAL A 77 -3.12 5.60 12.61
C VAL A 77 -4.46 6.28 12.88
N HIS A 78 -5.57 5.57 12.70
CA HIS A 78 -6.90 6.09 13.00
C HIS A 78 -7.08 6.37 14.49
N GLU A 79 -6.63 5.48 15.37
CA GLU A 79 -6.57 5.67 16.82
C GLU A 79 -5.76 6.94 17.18
N GLY A 80 -4.52 7.05 16.69
CA GLY A 80 -3.65 8.20 16.96
C GLY A 80 -4.18 9.52 16.40
N LEU A 81 -4.84 9.48 15.23
CA LEU A 81 -5.52 10.66 14.68
C LEU A 81 -6.71 11.07 15.55
N GLU A 82 -7.48 10.11 16.07
CA GLU A 82 -8.56 10.41 17.00
C GLU A 82 -8.04 11.09 18.29
N GLU A 83 -6.97 10.57 18.89
CA GLU A 83 -6.35 11.18 20.07
C GLU A 83 -5.92 12.63 19.80
N ARG A 84 -5.32 12.87 18.63
CA ARG A 84 -4.94 14.21 18.18
C ARG A 84 -6.16 15.13 18.05
N LEU A 85 -7.26 14.64 17.47
CA LEU A 85 -8.49 15.41 17.31
C LEU A 85 -9.18 15.72 18.65
N LYS A 86 -9.18 14.78 19.60
CA LYS A 86 -9.65 14.98 20.98
C LYS A 86 -8.88 16.12 21.64
N ALA A 87 -7.55 16.06 21.60
CA ALA A 87 -6.67 17.07 22.19
C ALA A 87 -6.88 18.46 21.57
N LEU A 88 -6.98 18.54 20.23
CA LEU A 88 -7.23 19.80 19.53
C LEU A 88 -8.63 20.37 19.77
N SER A 89 -9.62 19.52 20.07
CA SER A 89 -11.00 19.92 20.34
C SER A 89 -11.25 20.30 21.80
N GLY A 90 -10.22 20.26 22.66
CA GLY A 90 -10.35 20.54 24.09
C GLY A 90 -10.99 19.42 24.91
N ALA A 91 -11.10 18.21 24.35
CA ALA A 91 -11.47 17.02 25.12
C ALA A 91 -10.25 16.55 25.94
N ALA A 92 -10.45 16.15 27.19
CA ALA A 92 -9.38 15.61 28.02
C ALA A 92 -8.76 14.37 27.33
N PRO A 93 -7.42 14.21 27.35
CA PRO A 93 -6.80 13.03 26.76
C PRO A 93 -7.34 11.76 27.44
N SER A 94 -7.69 10.74 26.66
CA SER A 94 -7.90 9.39 27.18
C SER A 94 -6.64 8.94 27.90
N GLU A 95 -6.80 8.28 29.05
CA GLU A 95 -5.68 7.72 29.80
C GLU A 95 -4.82 6.85 28.86
N LYS A 96 -3.50 7.05 28.92
CA LYS A 96 -2.51 6.48 27.99
C LYS A 96 -2.74 4.99 27.71
N PRO A 97 -2.46 4.48 26.50
CA PRO A 97 -2.49 3.05 26.25
C PRO A 97 -1.40 2.38 27.10
N GLU A 98 -1.82 1.49 28.01
CA GLU A 98 -0.91 0.55 28.65
C GLU A 98 -0.35 -0.39 27.58
N ASN A 99 0.99 -0.45 27.51
CA ASN A 99 1.72 -1.34 26.62
C ASN A 99 1.45 -2.81 27.02
N PRO A 100 0.74 -3.64 26.24
CA PRO A 100 0.30 -4.96 26.70
C PRO A 100 1.39 -6.04 26.63
N PHE A 101 2.66 -5.66 26.45
CA PHE A 101 3.78 -6.60 26.22
C PHE A 101 4.95 -6.50 27.22
N LEU A 102 4.67 -6.16 28.49
CA LEU A 102 5.60 -6.46 29.59
C LEU A 102 4.99 -7.56 30.45
N SER A 103 5.38 -8.81 30.16
CA SER A 103 5.04 -9.97 30.97
C SER A 103 5.70 -9.91 32.35
N ALA A 104 4.90 -10.27 33.33
CA ALA A 104 5.20 -10.64 34.72
C ALA A 104 6.63 -11.14 34.99
N ASP A 105 7.35 -10.40 35.82
CA ASP A 105 8.16 -10.97 36.90
C ASP A 105 8.54 -9.85 37.89
N GLU A 106 7.82 -9.78 39.01
CA GLU A 106 8.33 -9.47 40.36
C GLU A 106 7.14 -9.38 41.34
N ALA A 107 6.67 -10.55 41.78
CA ALA A 107 5.74 -10.67 42.90
C ALA A 107 6.49 -11.26 44.11
N ALA A 108 6.91 -10.39 45.04
CA ALA A 108 7.15 -10.67 46.46
C ALA A 108 7.45 -9.32 47.13
N ALA A 109 6.88 -8.89 48.25
CA ALA A 109 5.98 -9.47 49.23
C ALA A 109 5.40 -8.31 50.05
N THR A 110 4.15 -8.41 50.52
CA THR A 110 3.80 -8.32 51.95
C THR A 110 2.28 -8.28 52.13
N SER A 111 1.84 -9.13 53.04
CA SER A 111 0.48 -9.32 53.54
C SER A 111 0.04 -8.19 54.49
N SER A 112 -1.23 -7.78 54.43
CA SER A 112 -2.10 -7.75 55.62
C SER A 112 -3.58 -7.61 55.24
N ALA A 113 -4.41 -8.29 56.02
CA ALA A 113 -5.84 -8.46 55.83
C ALA A 113 -6.66 -7.25 56.30
N GLY A 114 -7.81 -7.03 55.67
CA GLY A 114 -8.88 -6.15 56.14
C GLY A 114 -10.18 -6.43 55.39
N ALA A 115 -11.10 -7.12 56.05
CA ALA A 115 -12.46 -7.37 55.57
C ALA A 115 -13.31 -6.09 55.64
N GLY A 116 -14.14 -5.83 54.62
CA GLY A 116 -15.09 -4.72 54.67
C GLY A 116 -15.92 -4.55 53.39
N THR A 117 -17.15 -5.08 53.45
CA THR A 117 -18.41 -4.54 52.88
C THR A 117 -18.54 -4.26 51.38
N SER A 118 -19.57 -4.91 50.82
CA SER A 118 -20.20 -4.68 49.54
C SER A 118 -20.70 -3.24 49.34
N ALA A 119 -20.43 -2.66 48.18
CA ALA A 119 -21.27 -1.65 47.55
C ALA A 119 -21.19 -1.79 46.02
N SER A 120 -22.36 -1.90 45.40
CA SER A 120 -22.62 -1.90 43.97
C SER A 120 -22.47 -0.50 43.35
N GLY A 121 -22.11 -0.42 42.07
CA GLY A 121 -22.72 0.58 41.17
C GLY A 121 -21.84 1.24 40.11
N ALA A 122 -21.85 0.67 38.90
CA ALA A 122 -22.11 1.37 37.64
C ALA A 122 -21.18 2.52 37.18
N ALA A 123 -19.85 2.33 37.19
CA ALA A 123 -18.93 3.20 36.45
C ALA A 123 -18.05 2.45 35.41
N ASP A 124 -17.83 1.15 35.58
CA ASP A 124 -16.85 0.41 34.75
C ASP A 124 -17.44 -0.25 33.49
N ALA A 125 -18.77 -0.35 33.40
CA ALA A 125 -19.46 -0.99 32.28
C ALA A 125 -19.52 -0.11 31.03
N GLU A 126 -19.74 1.21 31.18
CA GLU A 126 -19.77 2.15 30.05
C GLU A 126 -18.37 2.37 29.46
N THR A 127 -17.34 2.44 30.30
CA THR A 127 -15.94 2.62 29.87
C THR A 127 -15.44 1.38 29.11
N SER A 128 -15.70 0.18 29.63
CA SER A 128 -15.33 -1.06 28.92
C SER A 128 -16.12 -1.28 27.63
N SER A 129 -17.41 -0.91 27.58
CA SER A 129 -18.19 -1.00 26.34
C SER A 129 -17.77 0.03 25.29
N ASN A 130 -17.39 1.25 25.72
CA ASN A 130 -16.91 2.29 24.80
C ASN A 130 -15.51 2.01 24.28
N LEU A 131 -14.62 1.45 25.11
CA LEU A 131 -13.29 1.00 24.67
C LEU A 131 -13.41 -0.13 23.63
N ASN A 132 -14.26 -1.14 23.90
CA ASN A 132 -14.51 -2.20 22.92
C ASN A 132 -15.13 -1.68 21.62
N ASN A 133 -16.07 -0.73 21.69
CA ASN A 133 -16.67 -0.12 20.50
C ASN A 133 -15.67 0.69 19.67
N ASN A 134 -14.73 1.40 20.32
CA ASN A 134 -13.71 2.19 19.62
C ASN A 134 -12.63 1.30 18.99
N ASP A 135 -12.20 0.25 19.68
CA ASP A 135 -11.27 -0.75 19.13
C ASP A 135 -11.85 -1.41 17.88
N ASP A 136 -13.16 -1.72 17.90
CA ASP A 136 -13.87 -2.28 16.76
C ASP A 136 -13.99 -1.26 15.60
N GLU A 137 -14.16 0.03 15.89
CA GLU A 137 -14.16 1.10 14.88
C GLU A 137 -12.78 1.26 14.21
N HIS A 138 -11.70 1.29 14.97
CA HIS A 138 -10.34 1.44 14.44
C HIS A 138 -9.96 0.25 13.54
N LYS A 139 -10.30 -0.97 13.96
CA LYS A 139 -10.14 -2.17 13.13
C LYS A 139 -11.00 -2.12 11.87
N ALA A 140 -12.25 -1.66 11.98
CA ALA A 140 -13.13 -1.48 10.81
C ALA A 140 -12.56 -0.46 9.82
N PHE A 141 -11.96 0.63 10.32
CA PHE A 141 -11.24 1.59 9.49
C PHE A 141 -10.05 0.94 8.78
N GLY A 142 -9.22 0.18 9.51
CA GLY A 142 -8.10 -0.55 8.92
C GLY A 142 -8.52 -1.52 7.83
N ALA A 143 -9.65 -2.22 8.04
CA ALA A 143 -10.25 -3.12 7.06
C ALA A 143 -10.93 -2.39 5.88
N SER A 144 -11.07 -1.06 5.92
CA SER A 144 -11.74 -0.30 4.84
C SER A 144 -10.99 -0.33 3.52
N ILE A 145 -9.68 -0.65 3.53
CA ILE A 145 -8.82 -0.76 2.35
C ILE A 145 -9.36 -1.72 1.29
N GLN A 146 -10.08 -2.76 1.70
CA GLN A 146 -10.74 -3.71 0.79
C GLN A 146 -11.79 -3.05 -0.12
N ASN A 147 -12.27 -1.85 0.25
CA ASN A 147 -13.31 -1.10 -0.44
C ASN A 147 -12.76 0.04 -1.30
N TRP A 148 -11.44 0.28 -1.30
CA TRP A 148 -10.86 1.37 -2.06
C TRP A 148 -10.93 1.09 -3.56
N THR A 149 -11.35 2.10 -4.32
CA THR A 149 -11.75 1.94 -5.73
C THR A 149 -10.55 1.87 -6.66
N ILE A 150 -10.70 1.15 -7.77
CA ILE A 150 -9.71 1.12 -8.86
C ILE A 150 -9.90 2.33 -9.77
N PHE A 151 -8.80 2.97 -10.23
CA PHE A 151 -8.92 4.05 -11.20
C PHE A 151 -9.56 3.53 -12.51
N PRO A 152 -10.44 4.32 -13.18
CA PRO A 152 -11.24 3.83 -14.31
C PRO A 152 -10.43 3.29 -15.50
N ASP A 153 -9.23 3.80 -15.74
CA ASP A 153 -8.33 3.40 -16.83
C ASP A 153 -7.51 2.14 -16.52
N THR A 154 -7.35 1.81 -15.23
CA THR A 154 -6.37 0.82 -14.76
C THR A 154 -6.57 -0.56 -15.35
N CYS A 155 -7.76 -1.15 -15.21
CA CYS A 155 -7.99 -2.55 -15.63
C CYS A 155 -7.75 -2.73 -17.14
N ALA A 156 -8.23 -1.79 -17.96
CA ALA A 156 -8.04 -1.84 -19.41
C ALA A 156 -6.57 -1.65 -19.80
N ALA A 157 -5.86 -0.74 -19.12
CA ALA A 157 -4.44 -0.51 -19.35
C ALA A 157 -3.59 -1.73 -18.95
N LEU A 158 -3.86 -2.36 -17.80
CA LEU A 158 -3.18 -3.59 -17.37
C LEU A 158 -3.35 -4.73 -18.39
N GLN A 159 -4.56 -4.92 -18.92
CA GLN A 159 -4.82 -5.93 -19.96
C GLN A 159 -4.07 -5.67 -21.27
N ARG A 160 -3.82 -4.40 -21.61
CA ARG A 160 -3.04 -4.01 -22.78
C ARG A 160 -1.56 -4.23 -22.53
N LEU A 161 -1.04 -3.71 -21.42
CA LEU A 161 0.37 -3.81 -21.03
C LEU A 161 0.81 -5.27 -20.80
N SER A 162 -0.06 -6.14 -20.28
CA SER A 162 0.27 -7.55 -20.03
C SER A 162 0.54 -8.37 -21.30
N LYS A 163 0.25 -7.83 -22.49
CA LYS A 163 0.53 -8.49 -23.77
C LYS A 163 2.02 -8.46 -24.10
N ASP A 164 2.71 -7.39 -23.70
CA ASP A 164 4.10 -7.11 -24.09
C ASP A 164 5.05 -7.08 -22.89
N PHE A 165 4.53 -6.96 -21.67
CA PHE A 165 5.30 -6.92 -20.43
C PHE A 165 4.89 -8.00 -19.42
N LYS A 166 5.83 -8.39 -18.58
CA LYS A 166 5.58 -9.10 -17.34
C LYS A 166 5.25 -8.10 -16.25
N LEU A 167 4.05 -8.20 -15.69
CA LEU A 167 3.58 -7.25 -14.69
C LEU A 167 3.86 -7.80 -13.29
N VAL A 168 4.45 -6.98 -12.43
CA VAL A 168 4.81 -7.32 -11.06
C VAL A 168 4.14 -6.34 -10.12
N VAL A 169 3.62 -6.81 -8.99
CA VAL A 169 3.18 -5.96 -7.89
C VAL A 169 4.29 -5.88 -6.85
N LEU A 170 4.61 -4.66 -6.42
CA LEU A 170 5.39 -4.38 -5.21
C LEU A 170 4.58 -3.43 -4.31
N SER A 171 3.86 -4.01 -3.35
CA SER A 171 2.88 -3.31 -2.51
C SER A 171 3.34 -3.19 -1.07
N ASN A 172 3.09 -2.05 -0.43
CA ASN A 172 3.20 -1.94 1.03
C ASN A 172 2.07 -2.69 1.76
N VAL A 173 0.92 -2.86 1.12
CA VAL A 173 -0.26 -3.47 1.72
C VAL A 173 -0.11 -4.98 1.83
N ASP A 174 -0.62 -5.53 2.93
CA ASP A 174 -0.57 -6.96 3.26
C ASP A 174 -1.39 -7.83 2.30
N ARG A 175 -1.13 -9.14 2.34
CA ARG A 175 -1.73 -10.12 1.42
C ARG A 175 -3.26 -10.18 1.53
N GLU A 176 -3.80 -10.13 2.75
CA GLU A 176 -5.23 -10.27 2.98
C GLU A 176 -5.97 -9.03 2.51
N SER A 177 -5.48 -7.83 2.83
CA SER A 177 -6.03 -6.59 2.31
C SER A 177 -5.94 -6.52 0.78
N PHE A 178 -4.79 -6.88 0.21
CA PHE A 178 -4.54 -6.77 -1.24
C PHE A 178 -5.41 -7.71 -2.08
N ARG A 179 -5.86 -8.86 -1.56
CA ARG A 179 -6.66 -9.83 -2.33
C ARG A 179 -7.92 -9.22 -2.97
N HIS A 180 -8.54 -8.27 -2.29
CA HIS A 180 -9.76 -7.60 -2.76
C HIS A 180 -9.44 -6.68 -3.93
N THR A 181 -8.38 -5.87 -3.78
CA THR A 181 -7.84 -5.03 -4.85
C THR A 181 -7.39 -5.88 -6.04
N HIS A 182 -6.72 -7.01 -5.79
CA HIS A 182 -6.24 -7.93 -6.82
C HIS A 182 -7.38 -8.54 -7.64
N ALA A 183 -8.50 -8.91 -7.01
CA ALA A 183 -9.69 -9.38 -7.71
C ALA A 183 -10.25 -8.32 -8.66
N LEU A 184 -10.36 -7.07 -8.19
CA LEU A 184 -10.83 -5.95 -9.02
C LEU A 184 -9.85 -5.66 -10.18
N LEU A 185 -8.54 -5.65 -9.91
CA LEU A 185 -7.53 -5.46 -10.96
C LEU A 185 -7.54 -6.58 -12.01
N SER A 186 -8.01 -7.78 -11.64
CA SER A 186 -8.06 -8.95 -12.52
C SER A 186 -9.35 -9.05 -13.33
N GLU A 187 -10.49 -8.59 -12.79
CA GLU A 187 -11.81 -8.84 -13.40
C GLU A 187 -12.59 -7.58 -13.77
N GLY A 188 -12.24 -6.45 -13.18
CA GLY A 188 -12.84 -5.16 -13.46
C GLY A 188 -13.00 -4.29 -12.22
N PRO A 189 -13.22 -2.98 -12.41
CA PRO A 189 -13.05 -1.99 -11.35
C PRO A 189 -14.16 -1.99 -10.29
N THR A 190 -15.20 -2.83 -10.42
CA THR A 190 -16.32 -2.89 -9.48
C THR A 190 -16.67 -4.33 -9.10
N TRP A 191 -17.22 -4.54 -7.90
CA TRP A 191 -17.61 -5.86 -7.43
C TRP A 191 -18.66 -6.56 -8.33
N GLY A 192 -19.48 -5.80 -9.06
CA GLY A 192 -20.41 -6.38 -10.04
C GLY A 192 -19.72 -7.01 -11.26
N THR A 193 -18.44 -6.73 -11.48
CA THR A 193 -17.63 -7.33 -12.57
C THR A 193 -16.83 -8.55 -12.13
N VAL A 194 -16.62 -8.73 -10.82
CA VAL A 194 -15.88 -9.88 -10.27
C VAL A 194 -16.78 -11.09 -10.29
N SER A 195 -16.48 -12.07 -11.15
CA SER A 195 -17.30 -13.28 -11.28
C SER A 195 -16.73 -14.47 -10.53
N SER A 196 -15.42 -14.46 -10.26
CA SER A 196 -14.73 -15.58 -9.65
C SER A 196 -14.91 -15.60 -8.13
N ASP A 197 -14.75 -16.78 -7.54
CA ASP A 197 -14.63 -16.89 -6.09
C ASP A 197 -13.40 -16.11 -5.62
N ILE A 198 -13.59 -15.23 -4.65
CA ILE A 198 -12.54 -14.36 -4.12
C ILE A 198 -11.33 -15.16 -3.57
N SER A 199 -11.52 -16.42 -3.17
CA SER A 199 -10.44 -17.34 -2.76
C SER A 199 -9.39 -17.60 -3.84
N ILE A 200 -9.72 -17.40 -5.13
CA ILE A 200 -8.74 -17.48 -6.23
C ILE A 200 -7.64 -16.42 -6.09
N TYR A 201 -7.96 -15.30 -5.43
CA TYR A 201 -7.03 -14.20 -5.17
C TYR A 201 -6.48 -14.23 -3.73
N THR A 202 -6.69 -15.30 -2.97
CA THR A 202 -6.04 -15.48 -1.66
C THR A 202 -4.61 -15.99 -1.86
N TYR A 203 -3.68 -15.47 -1.06
CA TYR A 203 -2.33 -16.02 -1.00
C TYR A 203 -2.39 -17.52 -0.61
N PRO A 204 -1.69 -18.41 -1.35
CA PRO A 204 -1.77 -19.84 -1.09
C PRO A 204 -1.03 -20.21 0.19
N GLU A 205 -1.66 -21.05 1.03
CA GLU A 205 -1.05 -21.59 2.25
C GLU A 205 -1.11 -23.13 2.24
N PRO A 206 0.05 -23.84 2.17
CA PRO A 206 1.40 -23.30 2.02
C PRO A 206 1.65 -22.75 0.60
N ASN A 207 2.45 -21.68 0.47
CA ASN A 207 2.95 -21.23 -0.83
C ASN A 207 4.13 -22.12 -1.26
N PRO A 208 4.07 -22.79 -2.43
CA PRO A 208 5.19 -23.60 -2.91
C PRO A 208 6.41 -22.78 -3.35
N ASN A 209 6.28 -21.45 -3.48
CA ASN A 209 7.33 -20.54 -3.90
C ASN A 209 7.65 -19.52 -2.80
N ARG A 210 8.76 -18.79 -2.93
CA ARG A 210 9.10 -17.69 -2.01
C ARG A 210 8.11 -16.53 -2.10
N PHE A 211 7.67 -16.20 -3.32
CA PHE A 211 6.70 -15.13 -3.60
C PHE A 211 5.53 -15.69 -4.42
N TRP A 212 4.43 -14.96 -4.48
CA TRP A 212 3.21 -15.49 -5.07
C TRP A 212 3.17 -15.33 -6.59
N HIS A 213 2.89 -16.43 -7.29
CA HIS A 213 2.65 -16.48 -8.74
C HIS A 213 1.13 -16.62 -8.99
N PRO A 214 0.36 -15.52 -9.08
CA PRO A 214 -1.10 -15.61 -9.12
C PRO A 214 -1.64 -16.23 -10.41
N GLN A 215 -0.86 -16.23 -11.50
CA GLN A 215 -1.21 -16.89 -12.76
C GLN A 215 -1.11 -18.43 -12.69
N ALA A 216 -0.43 -18.98 -11.69
CA ALA A 216 -0.38 -20.42 -11.46
C ALA A 216 -1.66 -20.96 -10.79
N THR A 217 -2.48 -20.10 -10.17
CA THR A 217 -3.75 -20.48 -9.56
C THR A 217 -4.77 -20.83 -10.64
N LYS A 218 -5.34 -22.03 -10.58
CA LYS A 218 -6.35 -22.49 -11.54
C LYS A 218 -7.56 -21.56 -11.54
N GLY A 219 -7.91 -21.03 -12.71
CA GLY A 219 -9.06 -20.12 -12.89
C GLY A 219 -8.73 -18.65 -12.59
N SER A 220 -7.52 -18.33 -12.16
CA SER A 220 -7.07 -16.95 -11.97
C SER A 220 -7.07 -16.19 -13.30
N LYS A 221 -7.61 -14.98 -13.26
CA LYS A 221 -7.58 -14.00 -14.35
C LYS A 221 -6.49 -12.94 -14.13
N SER A 222 -5.55 -13.20 -13.23
CA SER A 222 -4.58 -12.18 -12.84
C SER A 222 -3.70 -11.74 -14.02
N PRO A 223 -3.54 -10.43 -14.24
CA PRO A 223 -2.60 -9.91 -15.22
C PRO A 223 -1.15 -9.93 -14.69
N PHE A 224 -0.94 -10.24 -13.41
CA PHE A 224 0.35 -10.17 -12.75
C PHE A 224 1.08 -11.50 -12.81
N THR A 225 2.36 -11.43 -13.15
CA THR A 225 3.29 -12.54 -13.16
C THR A 225 3.78 -12.85 -11.74
N LEU A 226 3.99 -11.82 -10.92
CA LEU A 226 4.53 -11.92 -9.56
C LEU A 226 3.85 -10.89 -8.65
N ILE A 227 3.53 -11.29 -7.42
CA ILE A 227 3.08 -10.37 -6.36
C ILE A 227 4.05 -10.46 -5.18
N VAL A 228 4.56 -9.30 -4.77
CA VAL A 228 5.40 -9.11 -3.58
C VAL A 228 4.81 -7.99 -2.73
N THR A 229 4.62 -8.26 -1.45
CA THR A 229 4.10 -7.34 -0.43
C THR A 229 5.18 -6.99 0.59
N ALA A 230 5.00 -5.91 1.36
CA ALA A 230 5.89 -5.60 2.49
C ALA A 230 5.94 -6.75 3.50
N GLN A 231 4.83 -7.45 3.71
CA GLN A 231 4.75 -8.66 4.54
C GLN A 231 5.68 -9.77 4.04
N ASP A 232 5.90 -9.91 2.73
CA ASP A 232 6.79 -10.92 2.15
C ASP A 232 8.28 -10.60 2.38
N VAL A 233 8.63 -9.32 2.48
CA VAL A 233 10.03 -8.85 2.49
C VAL A 233 10.47 -8.25 3.83
N GLY A 234 9.55 -8.03 4.77
CA GLY A 234 9.83 -7.47 6.10
C GLY A 234 10.27 -6.01 6.06
N CYS A 235 9.73 -5.22 5.12
CA CYS A 235 9.93 -3.78 5.11
C CYS A 235 8.95 -3.05 4.18
N TYR A 236 8.58 -1.83 4.55
CA TYR A 236 7.88 -0.88 3.69
C TYR A 236 8.82 -0.13 2.74
N LYS A 237 8.36 0.15 1.51
CA LYS A 237 8.95 1.22 0.68
C LYS A 237 8.96 2.53 1.49
N PRO A 238 10.00 3.39 1.41
CA PRO A 238 11.06 3.44 0.40
C PRO A 238 12.27 2.53 0.69
N ALA A 239 12.21 1.63 1.67
CA ALA A 239 13.28 0.67 1.87
C ALA A 239 13.52 -0.15 0.60
N LEU A 240 14.79 -0.36 0.24
CA LEU A 240 15.17 -1.00 -1.02
C LEU A 240 14.96 -2.52 -1.02
N GLY A 241 14.57 -3.12 0.11
CA GLY A 241 14.43 -4.57 0.28
C GLY A 241 13.46 -5.18 -0.71
N GLY A 242 12.29 -4.57 -0.89
CA GLY A 242 11.27 -5.02 -1.85
C GLY A 242 11.73 -5.00 -3.30
N PHE A 243 12.33 -3.89 -3.75
CA PHE A 243 12.86 -3.78 -5.11
C PHE A 243 13.98 -4.79 -5.38
N ARG A 244 14.92 -4.94 -4.44
CA ARG A 244 16.01 -5.95 -4.55
C ARG A 244 15.43 -7.36 -4.63
N ALA A 245 14.47 -7.68 -3.78
CA ALA A 245 13.80 -8.98 -3.78
C ALA A 245 13.14 -9.30 -5.12
N VAL A 246 12.41 -8.34 -5.72
CA VAL A 246 11.79 -8.51 -7.04
C VAL A 246 12.84 -8.74 -8.12
N LEU A 247 13.90 -7.93 -8.16
CA LEU A 247 14.96 -8.03 -9.17
C LEU A 247 15.74 -9.34 -9.07
N ASP A 248 16.14 -9.72 -7.86
CA ASP A 248 16.85 -10.97 -7.59
C ASP A 248 15.98 -12.17 -7.95
N TYR A 249 14.70 -12.14 -7.61
CA TYR A 249 13.76 -13.21 -7.92
C TYR A 249 13.55 -13.34 -9.44
N ALA A 250 13.37 -12.22 -10.15
CA ALA A 250 13.25 -12.25 -11.60
C ALA A 250 14.52 -12.78 -12.30
N GLY A 251 15.71 -12.52 -11.75
CA GLY A 251 16.97 -13.07 -12.25
C GLY A 251 17.14 -14.56 -11.97
N ALA A 252 16.61 -15.04 -10.83
CA ALA A 252 16.65 -16.45 -10.45
C ALA A 252 15.57 -17.31 -11.15
N HIS A 253 14.52 -16.68 -11.68
CA HIS A 253 13.34 -17.34 -12.26
C HIS A 253 13.04 -16.89 -13.70
N PRO A 254 13.99 -17.02 -14.66
CA PRO A 254 13.78 -16.59 -16.04
C PRO A 254 12.62 -17.31 -16.74
N GLU A 255 12.24 -18.51 -16.29
CA GLU A 255 11.06 -19.25 -16.78
C GLU A 255 9.74 -18.48 -16.58
N LEU A 256 9.68 -17.63 -15.56
CA LEU A 256 8.50 -16.84 -15.24
C LEU A 256 8.43 -15.55 -16.08
N PHE A 257 9.60 -14.96 -16.33
CA PHE A 257 9.71 -13.65 -16.97
C PHE A 257 10.00 -13.71 -18.48
N GLY A 258 10.35 -14.88 -19.02
CA GLY A 258 10.71 -15.06 -20.42
C GLY A 258 12.11 -14.55 -20.74
N ASP A 259 12.44 -14.47 -22.02
CA ASP A 259 13.73 -13.93 -22.47
C ASP A 259 13.78 -12.41 -22.21
N LEU A 260 14.56 -12.02 -21.21
CA LEU A 260 14.80 -10.62 -20.87
C LEU A 260 15.78 -9.94 -21.84
N GLU A 261 16.38 -10.68 -22.76
CA GLU A 261 17.39 -10.18 -23.71
C GLU A 261 18.54 -9.47 -22.97
N LEU A 262 19.00 -10.08 -21.88
CA LEU A 262 20.14 -9.59 -21.10
C LEU A 262 21.43 -9.87 -21.86
N GLY A 263 21.99 -8.82 -22.46
CA GLY A 263 23.35 -8.84 -23.00
C GLY A 263 24.40 -9.02 -21.91
N GLU A 264 25.63 -9.29 -22.31
CA GLU A 264 26.76 -9.48 -21.38
C GLU A 264 26.91 -8.27 -20.43
N GLY A 265 26.88 -8.53 -19.12
CA GLY A 265 27.03 -7.51 -18.08
C GLY A 265 25.78 -6.72 -17.72
N LEU A 266 24.63 -6.94 -18.38
CA LEU A 266 23.36 -6.32 -17.98
C LEU A 266 22.70 -7.11 -16.84
N GLN A 267 22.03 -6.40 -15.93
CA GLN A 267 21.25 -6.98 -14.85
C GLN A 267 19.74 -6.87 -15.18
N VAL A 268 18.89 -7.48 -14.36
CA VAL A 268 17.44 -7.44 -14.55
C VAL A 268 16.90 -6.01 -14.50
N LYS A 269 17.50 -5.15 -13.68
CA LYS A 269 17.05 -3.76 -13.49
C LYS A 269 17.10 -2.92 -14.77
N GLU A 270 17.98 -3.24 -15.72
CA GLU A 270 18.08 -2.58 -17.02
C GLU A 270 16.91 -2.95 -17.95
N LYS A 271 16.15 -3.99 -17.61
CA LYS A 271 14.95 -4.47 -18.31
C LYS A 271 13.67 -4.30 -17.49
N ALA A 272 13.74 -3.65 -16.34
CA ALA A 272 12.61 -3.39 -15.45
C ALA A 272 12.33 -1.88 -15.33
N LEU A 273 11.05 -1.53 -15.27
CA LEU A 273 10.57 -0.18 -14.96
C LEU A 273 9.79 -0.20 -13.65
N SER A 274 10.09 0.74 -12.76
CA SER A 274 9.17 1.07 -11.66
C SER A 274 8.06 1.95 -12.22
N VAL A 275 6.80 1.56 -12.03
CA VAL A 275 5.63 2.34 -12.45
C VAL A 275 4.83 2.70 -11.21
N ALA A 276 4.81 3.98 -10.87
CA ALA A 276 4.25 4.43 -9.61
C ALA A 276 3.76 5.87 -9.66
N GLN A 277 2.92 6.25 -8.71
CA GLN A 277 2.53 7.64 -8.43
C GLN A 277 3.43 8.28 -7.38
N SER A 278 3.89 7.53 -6.37
CA SER A 278 4.66 8.12 -5.27
C SER A 278 6.10 8.44 -5.66
N ILE A 279 6.50 9.70 -5.51
CA ILE A 279 7.89 10.13 -5.71
C ILE A 279 8.79 9.52 -4.63
N THR A 280 8.43 9.69 -3.35
CA THR A 280 9.25 9.27 -2.22
C THR A 280 9.37 7.75 -2.10
N HIS A 281 8.25 7.02 -2.15
CA HIS A 281 8.25 5.58 -1.90
C HIS A 281 8.86 4.78 -3.06
N ASP A 282 8.65 5.22 -4.30
CA ASP A 282 8.98 4.43 -5.49
C ASP A 282 10.04 5.08 -6.36
N HIS A 283 9.89 6.34 -6.78
CA HIS A 283 10.84 6.94 -7.71
C HIS A 283 12.21 7.21 -7.10
N VAL A 284 12.27 7.71 -5.86
CA VAL A 284 13.54 7.86 -5.13
C VAL A 284 14.20 6.50 -4.90
N ALA A 285 13.43 5.48 -4.49
CA ALA A 285 13.93 4.12 -4.27
C ALA A 285 14.48 3.50 -5.57
N ALA A 286 13.73 3.57 -6.67
CA ALA A 286 14.15 3.10 -7.99
C ALA A 286 15.41 3.85 -8.47
N SER A 287 15.45 5.16 -8.33
CA SER A 287 16.60 6.00 -8.70
C SER A 287 17.87 5.60 -7.93
N ASN A 288 17.74 5.33 -6.63
CA ASN A 288 18.86 4.87 -5.78
C ASN A 288 19.42 3.49 -6.20
N LEU A 289 18.62 2.66 -6.88
CA LEU A 289 19.06 1.38 -7.46
C LEU A 289 19.60 1.53 -8.90
N GLY A 290 19.51 2.72 -9.48
CA GLY A 290 19.79 2.99 -10.88
C GLY A 290 18.73 2.44 -11.83
N MET A 291 17.53 2.15 -11.34
CA MET A 291 16.39 1.75 -12.15
C MET A 291 15.79 2.95 -12.85
N ARG A 292 15.12 2.68 -13.97
CA ARG A 292 14.26 3.66 -14.63
C ARG A 292 12.84 3.56 -14.11
N SER A 293 12.12 4.66 -14.19
CA SER A 293 10.72 4.70 -13.72
C SER A 293 9.81 5.54 -14.61
N VAL A 294 8.52 5.22 -14.52
CA VAL A 294 7.41 5.92 -15.14
C VAL A 294 6.55 6.50 -14.03
N TRP A 295 6.40 7.82 -14.01
CA TRP A 295 5.53 8.50 -13.09
C TRP A 295 4.11 8.57 -13.63
N ILE A 296 3.17 7.95 -12.92
CA ILE A 296 1.73 8.08 -13.16
C ILE A 296 1.23 9.14 -12.19
N ASP A 297 1.14 10.39 -12.66
CA ASP A 297 0.94 11.58 -11.83
C ASP A 297 -0.39 11.57 -11.06
N ARG A 298 -1.45 11.07 -11.71
CA ARG A 298 -2.82 11.12 -11.21
C ARG A 298 -3.18 12.52 -10.71
N GLN A 299 -3.05 13.58 -11.52
CA GLN A 299 -3.10 15.03 -11.18
C GLN A 299 -4.09 15.48 -10.06
N SER A 300 -5.17 14.74 -9.80
CA SER A 300 -6.05 14.93 -8.65
C SER A 300 -5.43 14.57 -7.29
N ALA A 301 -4.29 13.88 -7.27
CA ALA A 301 -3.61 13.41 -6.07
C ALA A 301 -2.94 14.57 -5.34
N VAL A 302 -3.24 14.70 -4.05
CA VAL A 302 -2.79 15.80 -3.19
C VAL A 302 -1.69 15.37 -2.22
N THR A 303 -1.30 14.11 -2.27
CA THR A 303 -0.26 13.49 -1.44
C THR A 303 0.73 12.71 -2.31
N CYS A 304 1.90 12.37 -1.74
CA CYS A 304 2.94 11.55 -2.39
C CYS A 304 3.58 12.10 -3.68
N ASN A 305 3.16 13.30 -4.14
CA ASN A 305 3.61 14.00 -5.35
C ASN A 305 4.70 15.06 -5.11
N VAL A 306 5.18 15.20 -3.88
CA VAL A 306 6.20 16.21 -3.54
C VAL A 306 7.57 15.56 -3.55
N ASP A 307 8.52 16.14 -4.29
CA ASP A 307 9.92 15.72 -4.24
C ASP A 307 10.50 16.03 -2.84
N PRO A 308 11.00 15.02 -2.10
CA PRO A 308 11.61 15.25 -0.79
C PRO A 308 12.83 16.19 -0.84
N ASP A 309 13.50 16.30 -1.98
CA ASP A 309 14.66 17.18 -2.17
C ASP A 309 14.24 18.64 -2.47
N GLY A 310 12.94 18.93 -2.60
CA GLY A 310 12.39 20.24 -2.89
C GLY A 310 12.31 20.58 -4.39
N PRO A 311 11.69 21.72 -4.75
CA PRO A 311 11.49 22.10 -6.16
C PRO A 311 12.82 22.44 -6.86
N GLY A 312 12.95 22.04 -8.14
CA GLY A 312 14.11 22.36 -8.99
C GLY A 312 15.25 21.35 -8.96
N THR A 313 15.05 20.22 -8.28
CA THR A 313 15.94 19.05 -8.28
C THR A 313 15.80 18.25 -9.58
N LYS A 314 16.79 17.40 -9.86
CA LYS A 314 16.76 16.52 -11.01
C LYS A 314 15.61 15.51 -10.86
N GLU A 315 14.74 15.45 -11.86
CA GLU A 315 13.64 14.48 -11.93
C GLU A 315 14.13 13.06 -11.63
N LYS A 316 13.37 12.36 -10.77
CA LYS A 316 13.67 10.99 -10.34
C LYS A 316 13.03 9.92 -11.24
N TRP A 317 12.28 10.35 -12.25
CA TRP A 317 11.63 9.49 -13.24
C TRP A 317 12.14 9.74 -14.66
N ASN A 318 11.75 8.88 -15.60
CA ASN A 318 12.19 8.94 -16.99
C ASN A 318 11.04 9.23 -17.97
N TRP A 319 9.83 8.81 -17.61
CA TRP A 319 8.61 9.12 -18.35
C TRP A 319 7.54 9.59 -17.36
N LYS A 320 6.61 10.40 -17.86
CA LYS A 320 5.47 10.90 -17.10
C LYS A 320 4.21 10.74 -17.93
N PHE A 321 3.16 10.22 -17.29
CA PHE A 321 1.80 10.14 -17.83
C PHE A 321 0.82 10.57 -16.76
N GLU A 322 -0.34 11.09 -17.15
CA GLU A 322 -1.40 11.40 -16.19
C GLU A 322 -2.08 10.12 -15.70
N THR A 323 -2.28 9.17 -16.62
CA THR A 323 -3.00 7.92 -16.37
C THR A 323 -2.20 6.71 -16.84
N LEU A 324 -2.57 5.52 -16.36
CA LEU A 324 -1.99 4.27 -16.86
C LEU A 324 -2.46 3.98 -18.29
N GLY A 325 -3.67 4.42 -18.65
CA GLY A 325 -4.19 4.37 -20.02
C GLY A 325 -3.28 5.08 -21.03
N GLU A 326 -2.83 6.28 -20.72
CA GLU A 326 -1.90 7.04 -21.57
C GLU A 326 -0.54 6.35 -21.72
N MET A 327 -0.03 5.75 -20.64
CA MET A 327 1.19 4.94 -20.73
C MET A 327 1.00 3.76 -21.69
N ALA A 328 -0.15 3.07 -21.62
CA ALA A 328 -0.47 1.97 -22.54
C ALA A 328 -0.58 2.44 -23.99
N ASP A 329 -1.18 3.61 -24.24
CA ASP A 329 -1.23 4.22 -25.58
C ASP A 329 0.18 4.50 -26.13
N ALA A 330 1.07 5.02 -25.28
CA ALA A 330 2.46 5.30 -25.67
C ALA A 330 3.24 4.02 -26.01
N VAL A 331 3.06 2.94 -25.24
CA VAL A 331 3.65 1.62 -25.54
C VAL A 331 3.17 1.11 -26.90
N GLU A 332 1.86 1.11 -27.14
CA GLU A 332 1.30 0.58 -28.39
C GLU A 332 1.77 1.38 -29.60
N LYS A 333 1.93 2.71 -29.44
CA LYS A 333 2.54 3.56 -30.45
C LYS A 333 3.99 3.17 -30.75
N GLU A 334 4.83 2.98 -29.73
CA GLU A 334 6.23 2.55 -29.93
C GLU A 334 6.32 1.19 -30.63
N LEU A 335 5.42 0.25 -30.31
CA LEU A 335 5.36 -1.07 -30.94
C LEU A 335 4.90 -0.99 -32.40
N ALA A 336 3.94 -0.12 -32.71
CA ALA A 336 3.47 0.10 -34.08
C ALA A 336 4.54 0.74 -34.96
N GLU A 337 5.36 1.65 -34.43
CA GLU A 337 6.48 2.28 -35.12
C GLU A 337 7.69 1.35 -35.33
N SER A 338 7.73 0.22 -34.62
CA SER A 338 8.82 -0.76 -34.69
C SER A 338 8.51 -1.95 -35.63
N LYS A 339 7.33 -1.95 -36.26
CA LYS A 339 6.89 -2.92 -37.27
C LYS A 339 7.04 -2.37 -38.69
#